data_AF-A0A2N6FKL3-F1
#
_entry.id   AF-A0A2N6FKL3-F1
#
_cell.length_a   1.000
_cell.length_b   1.000
_cell.length_c   1.000
_cell.angle_alpha   90.00
_cell.angle_beta   90.00
_cell.angle_gamma   90.00
#
_symmetry.space_group_name_H-M   'P 1'
#
loop_
_entity.id
_entity.type
_entity.pdbx_description
1 polymer ?
#
loop_
_entity_poly.entity_id
_entity_poly.type
_entity_poly.pdbx_seq_one_letter_code
_entity_poly.pdbx_strand_id
1 'polypeptide(L)'
;MILLPRGNPVREKVNPGKINMPDALGKLQKSGFTGYLRFEAAAGTGVIIFSSGKLISALYEETNDRLIAYDAIARIFELSLSGLLILDIYKLSTELAMSIHALLHGNILYKGQELKLIDIKALLGKLKQDKMSGCLRIYNDEKIALIFYKDGNPLGFFHDGSTDIETKADDSMSVAKLPGAKVDVLSSGGADEIDLADLMASADLSALWKKAHEMIAKNKKNQQQEQNRDKEMEQKNRRIRLQSMLRSAAEKHIGKIGIQLVDKEMEKHIPENGEWTDAMFSQLLDDLSRAAKMVAGPSAIKSMIEDMQKIARSIS
;
A
#
# COMPACT_ATOMS: atom_id res chain seq x y z
N MET A 1 -15.24 0.64 1.49
CA MET A 1 -14.65 1.81 2.18
C MET A 1 -15.31 1.92 3.54
N ILE A 2 -14.51 1.83 4.60
CA ILE A 2 -14.99 1.83 5.97
C ILE A 2 -15.31 3.28 6.36
N LEU A 3 -16.60 3.58 6.46
CA LEU A 3 -17.12 4.88 6.84
C LEU A 3 -17.44 4.89 8.33
N LEU A 4 -16.53 5.43 9.14
CA LEU A 4 -16.67 5.62 10.58
C LEU A 4 -16.30 7.06 10.98
N PRO A 5 -17.05 7.69 11.91
CA PRO A 5 -16.65 8.95 12.52
C PRO A 5 -15.35 8.83 13.32
N ARG A 6 -14.55 9.90 13.34
CA ARG A 6 -13.34 10.00 14.18
C ARG A 6 -13.76 10.14 15.63
N GLY A 7 -13.40 9.20 16.49
CA GLY A 7 -13.67 9.35 17.93
C GLY A 7 -12.79 10.42 18.58
N ASN A 8 -12.70 10.44 19.90
CA ASN A 8 -11.72 11.27 20.60
C ASN A 8 -10.29 10.73 20.39
N PRO A 9 -9.38 11.49 19.77
CA PRO A 9 -8.05 10.99 19.43
C PRO A 9 -7.17 10.79 20.67
N VAL A 10 -6.55 9.61 20.73
CA VAL A 10 -5.44 9.31 21.66
C VAL A 10 -4.11 9.61 20.99
N ARG A 11 -3.97 9.21 19.72
CA ARG A 11 -2.84 9.53 18.84
C ARG A 11 -3.31 9.54 17.40
N GLU A 12 -2.74 10.41 16.59
CA GLU A 12 -3.06 10.51 15.17
C GLU A 12 -1.79 10.64 14.33
N LYS A 13 -1.90 10.30 13.05
CA LYS A 13 -0.87 10.43 12.02
C LYS A 13 0.42 9.69 12.36
N VAL A 14 0.30 8.54 13.03
CA VAL A 14 1.43 7.72 13.44
C VAL A 14 1.86 6.83 12.27
N ASN A 15 3.16 6.67 12.05
CA ASN A 15 3.68 5.68 11.11
C ASN A 15 3.83 4.32 11.84
N PRO A 16 2.97 3.31 11.56
CA PRO A 16 3.01 2.03 12.25
C PRO A 16 4.24 1.19 11.88
N GLY A 17 4.90 1.44 10.74
CA GLY A 17 6.14 0.75 10.36
C GLY A 17 7.35 1.08 11.24
N LYS A 18 7.27 2.15 12.05
CA LYS A 18 8.30 2.50 13.05
C LYS A 18 8.01 1.93 14.43
N ILE A 19 6.95 1.15 14.58
CA ILE A 19 6.46 0.63 15.86
C ILE A 19 6.45 -0.89 15.80
N ASN A 20 6.86 -1.55 16.89
CA ASN A 20 6.58 -2.97 17.06
C ASN A 20 5.07 -3.13 17.34
N MET A 21 4.30 -3.47 16.31
CA MET A 21 2.84 -3.55 16.38
C MET A 21 2.36 -4.58 17.41
N PRO A 22 2.88 -5.82 17.48
CA PRO A 22 2.56 -6.76 18.55
C PRO A 22 2.72 -6.16 19.96
N ASP A 23 3.85 -5.49 20.24
CA ASP A 23 4.09 -4.88 21.55
C ASP A 23 3.12 -3.72 21.83
N ALA A 24 2.81 -2.91 20.81
CA ALA A 24 1.87 -1.81 20.93
C ALA A 24 0.45 -2.31 21.23
N LEU A 25 -0.03 -3.33 20.52
CA LEU A 25 -1.32 -3.97 20.78
C LEU A 25 -1.33 -4.63 22.17
N GLY A 26 -0.24 -5.28 22.59
CA GLY A 26 -0.10 -5.87 23.92
C GLY A 26 -0.13 -4.83 25.04
N LYS A 27 0.37 -3.61 24.82
CA LYS A 27 0.23 -2.50 25.77
C LYS A 27 -1.22 -2.04 25.91
N LEU A 28 -1.96 -1.94 24.80
CA LEU A 28 -3.38 -1.59 24.81
C LEU A 28 -4.23 -2.63 25.56
N GLN A 29 -3.93 -3.92 25.35
CA GLN A 29 -4.54 -5.02 26.09
C GLN A 29 -4.30 -4.88 27.60
N LYS A 30 -3.04 -4.72 28.02
CA LYS A 30 -2.67 -4.58 29.44
C LYS A 30 -3.25 -3.33 30.10
N SER A 31 -3.44 -2.24 29.36
CA SER A 31 -4.05 -1.02 29.90
C SER A 31 -5.57 -1.07 29.99
N GLY A 32 -6.22 -2.14 29.54
CA GLY A 32 -7.69 -2.22 29.50
C GLY A 32 -8.29 -1.24 28.50
N PHE A 33 -7.61 -0.98 27.38
CA PHE A 33 -8.03 0.01 26.40
C PHE A 33 -9.40 -0.33 25.78
N THR A 34 -10.23 0.69 25.58
CA THR A 34 -11.50 0.60 24.83
C THR A 34 -11.51 1.67 23.75
N GLY A 35 -11.75 1.25 22.52
CA GLY A 35 -11.68 2.13 21.36
C GLY A 35 -11.35 1.39 20.08
N TYR A 36 -10.91 2.11 19.06
CA TYR A 36 -10.47 1.50 17.82
C TYR A 36 -9.22 2.17 17.25
N LEU A 37 -8.47 1.39 16.49
CA LEU A 37 -7.34 1.82 15.70
C LEU A 37 -7.78 1.84 14.25
N ARG A 38 -7.49 2.92 13.54
CA ARG A 38 -7.75 3.10 12.12
C ARG A 38 -6.44 3.16 11.36
N PHE A 39 -6.33 2.34 10.33
CA PHE A 39 -5.16 2.23 9.49
C PHE A 39 -5.54 2.65 8.07
N GLU A 40 -5.02 3.78 7.60
CA GLU A 40 -5.32 4.29 6.27
C GLU A 40 -4.16 4.05 5.30
N ALA A 41 -4.46 3.39 4.18
CA ALA A 41 -3.60 3.25 3.01
C ALA A 41 -4.30 3.82 1.78
N ALA A 42 -3.54 4.12 0.73
CA ALA A 42 -4.11 4.54 -0.55
C ALA A 42 -5.07 3.50 -1.16
N ALA A 43 -4.83 2.20 -0.90
CA ALA A 43 -5.60 1.10 -1.49
C ALA A 43 -6.79 0.62 -0.62
N GLY A 44 -6.84 1.00 0.66
CA GLY A 44 -7.83 0.46 1.58
C GLY A 44 -7.65 0.91 3.03
N THR A 45 -8.62 0.54 3.85
CA THR A 45 -8.71 0.97 5.25
C THR A 45 -8.77 -0.26 6.17
N GLY A 46 -7.99 -0.25 7.24
CA GLY A 46 -8.01 -1.23 8.32
C GLY A 46 -8.62 -0.67 9.60
N VAL A 47 -9.33 -1.50 10.33
CA VAL A 47 -9.86 -1.17 11.66
C VAL A 47 -9.60 -2.33 12.63
N ILE A 48 -9.05 -2.01 13.80
CA ILE A 48 -8.94 -2.94 14.94
C ILE A 48 -9.72 -2.35 16.11
N ILE A 49 -10.58 -3.13 16.74
CA ILE A 49 -11.43 -2.67 17.85
C ILE A 49 -11.02 -3.39 19.13
N PHE A 50 -10.87 -2.60 20.19
CA PHE A 50 -10.65 -3.07 21.55
C PHE A 50 -11.83 -2.74 22.46
N SER A 51 -12.14 -3.66 23.36
CA SER A 51 -13.12 -3.48 24.42
C SER A 51 -12.55 -4.02 25.73
N SER A 52 -12.34 -3.13 26.71
CA SER A 52 -11.76 -3.45 28.02
C SER A 52 -10.47 -4.27 27.92
N GLY A 53 -9.60 -3.92 26.97
CA GLY A 53 -8.33 -4.59 26.70
C GLY A 53 -8.44 -5.81 25.78
N LYS A 54 -9.62 -6.38 25.54
CA LYS A 54 -9.78 -7.49 24.58
C LYS A 54 -9.77 -6.97 23.15
N LEU A 55 -9.04 -7.61 22.24
CA LEU A 55 -9.11 -7.31 20.81
C LEU A 55 -10.29 -8.09 20.22
N ILE A 56 -11.42 -7.41 20.05
CA ILE A 56 -12.70 -8.05 19.70
C ILE A 56 -12.97 -8.09 18.20
N SER A 57 -12.23 -7.30 17.41
CA SER A 57 -12.44 -7.21 15.97
C SER A 57 -11.21 -6.73 15.24
N ALA A 58 -10.96 -7.32 14.08
CA ALA A 58 -10.05 -6.78 13.07
C ALA A 58 -10.70 -6.91 11.70
N LEU A 59 -10.56 -5.86 10.89
CA LEU A 59 -11.11 -5.76 9.55
C LEU A 59 -10.12 -5.00 8.67
N TYR A 60 -9.95 -5.44 7.43
CA TYR A 60 -9.27 -4.66 6.39
C TYR A 60 -10.09 -4.72 5.11
N GLU A 61 -10.41 -3.57 4.53
CA GLU A 61 -11.26 -3.46 3.34
C GLU A 61 -10.55 -2.67 2.24
N GLU A 62 -10.40 -3.30 1.08
CA GLU A 62 -10.01 -2.69 -0.20
C GLU A 62 -11.24 -2.61 -1.12
N THR A 63 -11.09 -2.13 -2.36
CA THR A 63 -12.24 -1.95 -3.28
C THR A 63 -13.04 -3.23 -3.53
N ASN A 64 -12.36 -4.38 -3.62
CA ASN A 64 -12.97 -5.67 -3.98
C ASN A 64 -12.70 -6.79 -2.99
N ASP A 65 -11.96 -6.51 -1.91
CA ASP A 65 -11.55 -7.53 -0.95
C ASP A 65 -11.80 -7.05 0.47
N ARG A 66 -12.18 -8.00 1.32
CA ARG A 66 -12.53 -7.75 2.71
C ARG A 66 -12.01 -8.88 3.58
N LEU A 67 -10.97 -8.57 4.32
CA LEU A 67 -10.32 -9.49 5.25
C LEU A 67 -10.83 -9.24 6.66
N ILE A 68 -11.02 -10.30 7.45
CA ILE A 68 -11.45 -10.22 8.85
C ILE A 68 -10.47 -10.94 9.77
N ALA A 69 -10.55 -10.65 11.06
CA ALA A 69 -9.78 -11.32 12.11
C ALA A 69 -8.28 -11.42 11.77
N TYR A 70 -7.70 -12.62 11.76
CA TYR A 70 -6.26 -12.82 11.59
C TYR A 70 -5.75 -12.42 10.21
N ASP A 71 -6.55 -12.62 9.16
CA ASP A 71 -6.16 -12.21 7.80
C ASP A 71 -6.08 -10.67 7.70
N ALA A 72 -7.00 -9.96 8.36
CA ALA A 72 -6.94 -8.51 8.47
C ALA A 72 -5.70 -8.04 9.25
N ILE A 73 -5.39 -8.69 10.38
CA ILE A 73 -4.22 -8.34 11.20
C ILE A 73 -2.93 -8.58 10.40
N ALA A 74 -2.81 -9.74 9.74
CA ALA A 74 -1.66 -10.06 8.90
C ALA A 74 -1.47 -9.00 7.80
N ARG A 75 -2.55 -8.66 7.09
CA ARG A 75 -2.53 -7.62 6.05
C ARG A 75 -2.10 -6.25 6.60
N ILE A 76 -2.66 -5.84 7.74
CA ILE A 76 -2.29 -4.59 8.41
C ILE A 76 -0.81 -4.59 8.78
N PHE A 77 -0.27 -5.70 9.28
CA PHE A 77 1.14 -5.82 9.64
C PHE A 77 2.07 -5.69 8.44
N GLU A 78 1.75 -6.37 7.33
CA GLU A 78 2.50 -6.27 6.08
C GLU A 78 2.54 -4.85 5.52
N LEU A 79 1.38 -4.19 5.47
CA LEU A 79 1.27 -2.82 4.99
C LEU A 79 1.93 -1.81 5.93
N SER A 80 1.90 -2.06 7.25
CA SER A 80 2.58 -1.24 8.25
C SER A 80 4.08 -1.24 8.01
N LEU A 81 4.67 -2.44 7.86
CA LEU A 81 6.11 -2.61 7.62
C LEU A 81 6.56 -2.10 6.25
N SER A 82 5.65 -2.03 5.28
CA SER A 82 5.89 -1.42 3.97
C SER A 82 5.86 0.12 4.03
N GLY A 83 5.44 0.71 5.16
CA GLY A 83 5.35 2.16 5.36
C GLY A 83 4.19 2.81 4.61
N LEU A 84 3.20 2.01 4.19
CA LEU A 84 2.06 2.46 3.38
C LEU A 84 0.84 2.87 4.22
N LEU A 85 0.91 2.69 5.54
CA LEU A 85 -0.19 2.99 6.45
C LEU A 85 0.07 4.23 7.29
N ILE A 86 -1.02 4.93 7.59
CA ILE A 86 -1.11 5.94 8.64
C ILE A 86 -2.05 5.37 9.73
N LEU A 87 -1.61 5.43 10.99
CA LEU A 87 -2.34 4.94 12.14
C LEU A 87 -2.92 6.11 12.96
N ASP A 88 -4.21 6.04 13.20
CA ASP A 88 -4.95 6.86 14.17
C ASP A 88 -5.58 5.95 15.24
N ILE A 89 -5.61 6.41 16.49
CA ILE A 89 -6.12 5.67 17.65
C ILE A 89 -7.16 6.53 18.35
N TYR A 90 -8.38 6.02 18.48
CA TYR A 90 -9.52 6.73 19.05
C TYR A 90 -10.06 6.00 20.28
N LYS A 91 -10.29 6.74 21.36
CA LYS A 91 -10.90 6.21 22.58
C LYS A 91 -12.41 6.25 22.49
N LEU A 92 -13.07 5.17 22.92
CA LEU A 92 -14.53 5.05 22.96
C LEU A 92 -15.02 4.48 24.29
N SER A 93 -16.33 4.59 24.53
CA SER A 93 -17.05 3.78 25.51
C SER A 93 -17.18 2.32 25.04
N THR A 94 -17.44 1.42 25.98
CA THR A 94 -17.64 -0.01 25.68
C THR A 94 -18.86 -0.23 24.80
N GLU A 95 -19.97 0.44 25.09
CA GLU A 95 -21.21 0.34 24.31
C GLU A 95 -21.01 0.77 22.86
N LEU A 96 -20.28 1.87 22.64
CA LEU A 96 -19.97 2.35 21.30
C LEU A 96 -19.01 1.42 20.56
N ALA A 97 -17.98 0.89 21.23
CA ALA A 97 -17.07 -0.08 20.62
C ALA A 97 -17.80 -1.35 20.14
N MET A 98 -18.75 -1.85 20.95
CA MET A 98 -19.60 -2.99 20.58
C MET A 98 -20.53 -2.66 19.41
N SER A 99 -21.12 -1.45 19.42
CA SER A 99 -21.99 -0.98 18.35
C SER A 99 -21.24 -0.84 17.02
N ILE A 100 -20.00 -0.35 17.03
CA ILE A 100 -19.14 -0.28 15.84
C ILE A 100 -18.74 -1.69 15.39
N HIS A 101 -18.40 -2.61 16.30
CA HIS A 101 -18.13 -4.00 15.94
C HIS A 101 -19.34 -4.62 15.20
N ALA A 102 -20.53 -4.51 15.78
CA ALA A 102 -21.76 -5.03 15.19
C ALA A 102 -22.08 -4.37 13.84
N LEU A 103 -21.81 -3.06 13.70
CA LEU A 103 -21.94 -2.32 12.45
C LEU A 103 -21.02 -2.86 11.36
N LEU A 104 -19.73 -3.03 11.68
CA LEU A 104 -18.75 -3.47 10.71
C LEU A 104 -19.11 -4.85 10.19
N HIS A 105 -19.52 -5.78 11.05
CA HIS A 105 -19.93 -7.14 10.65
C HIS A 105 -21.40 -7.27 10.25
N GLY A 106 -22.14 -6.16 10.22
CA GLY A 106 -23.54 -6.12 9.84
C GLY A 106 -23.78 -6.23 8.33
N ASN A 107 -25.05 -6.40 7.98
CA ASN A 107 -25.52 -6.42 6.59
C ASN A 107 -26.01 -5.03 6.18
N ILE A 108 -25.60 -4.59 4.99
CA ILE A 108 -26.11 -3.36 4.38
C ILE A 108 -27.44 -3.69 3.68
N LEU A 109 -28.54 -3.15 4.19
CA LEU A 109 -29.87 -3.32 3.59
C LEU A 109 -30.09 -2.32 2.46
N TYR A 110 -29.70 -1.06 2.70
CA TYR A 110 -29.79 0.02 1.72
C TYR A 110 -28.50 0.84 1.75
N LYS A 111 -27.95 1.15 0.57
CA LYS A 111 -26.67 1.87 0.43
C LYS A 111 -26.83 3.10 -0.45
N GLY A 112 -26.24 4.22 -0.05
CA GLY A 112 -26.03 5.42 -0.84
C GLY A 112 -27.32 6.14 -1.23
N GLN A 113 -28.38 6.01 -0.44
CA GLN A 113 -29.66 6.60 -0.77
C GLN A 113 -29.61 8.12 -0.57
N GLU A 114 -30.06 8.90 -1.55
CA GLU A 114 -30.10 10.36 -1.43
C GLU A 114 -31.09 10.78 -0.34
N LEU A 115 -30.59 11.40 0.73
CA LEU A 115 -31.40 11.69 1.91
C LEU A 115 -32.58 12.62 1.59
N LYS A 116 -32.38 13.57 0.67
CA LYS A 116 -33.42 14.51 0.20
C LYS A 116 -34.61 13.84 -0.50
N LEU A 117 -34.43 12.61 -0.99
CA LEU A 117 -35.46 11.84 -1.69
C LEU A 117 -36.16 10.82 -0.79
N ILE A 118 -35.70 10.68 0.46
CA ILE A 118 -36.19 9.68 1.42
C ILE A 118 -37.17 10.36 2.39
N ASP A 119 -38.35 9.77 2.59
CA ASP A 119 -39.20 10.10 3.74
C ASP A 119 -38.60 9.48 5.00
N ILE A 120 -37.80 10.27 5.72
CA ILE A 120 -37.14 9.83 6.94
C ILE A 120 -38.13 9.45 8.03
N LYS A 121 -39.30 10.10 8.13
CA LYS A 121 -40.29 9.74 9.16
C LYS A 121 -40.85 8.35 8.90
N ALA A 122 -41.19 8.06 7.64
CA ALA A 122 -41.65 6.73 7.24
C ALA A 122 -40.57 5.65 7.44
N LEU A 123 -39.31 5.95 7.08
CA LEU A 123 -38.18 5.05 7.30
C LEU A 123 -38.02 4.71 8.79
N LEU A 124 -37.94 5.73 9.65
CA LEU A 124 -37.82 5.53 11.10
C LEU A 124 -39.00 4.77 11.69
N GLY A 125 -40.22 5.05 11.21
CA GLY A 125 -41.42 4.30 11.59
C GLY A 125 -41.31 2.82 11.23
N LYS A 126 -40.78 2.51 10.05
CA LYS A 126 -40.54 1.13 9.60
C LYS A 126 -39.48 0.43 10.44
N LEU A 127 -38.35 1.08 10.72
CA LEU A 127 -37.30 0.51 11.61
C LEU A 127 -37.86 0.14 12.98
N LYS A 128 -38.75 0.98 13.52
CA LYS A 128 -39.44 0.73 14.79
C LYS A 128 -40.41 -0.45 14.69
N GLN A 129 -41.23 -0.50 13.64
CA GLN A 129 -42.19 -1.57 13.42
C GLN A 129 -41.50 -2.93 13.24
N ASP A 130 -40.42 -2.95 12.47
CA ASP A 130 -39.63 -4.16 12.17
C ASP A 130 -38.73 -4.57 13.35
N LYS A 131 -38.74 -3.80 14.46
CA LYS A 131 -37.84 -3.98 15.62
C LYS A 131 -36.38 -4.12 15.20
N MET A 132 -35.96 -3.30 14.24
CA MET A 132 -34.62 -3.42 13.67
C MET A 132 -33.54 -3.01 14.67
N SER A 133 -32.50 -3.85 14.78
CA SER A 133 -31.24 -3.53 15.44
C SER A 133 -30.17 -3.22 14.39
N GLY A 134 -29.38 -2.17 14.60
CA GLY A 134 -28.38 -1.74 13.64
C GLY A 134 -28.08 -0.26 13.68
N CYS A 135 -27.85 0.32 12.51
CA CYS A 135 -27.39 1.70 12.38
C CYS A 135 -27.91 2.36 11.10
N LEU A 136 -28.30 3.63 11.24
CA LEU A 136 -28.36 4.55 10.11
C LEU A 136 -27.03 5.28 10.00
N ARG A 137 -26.36 5.14 8.86
CA ARG A 137 -25.13 5.86 8.56
C ARG A 137 -25.46 7.01 7.62
N ILE A 138 -25.35 8.24 8.11
CA ILE A 138 -25.63 9.46 7.36
C ILE A 138 -24.30 10.13 7.05
N TYR A 139 -24.04 10.44 5.78
CA TYR A 139 -22.74 10.96 5.35
C TYR A 139 -22.85 11.83 4.11
N ASN A 140 -21.89 12.72 3.93
CA ASN A 140 -21.54 13.30 2.63
C ASN A 140 -20.04 13.03 2.38
N ASP A 141 -19.44 13.75 1.45
CA ASP A 141 -18.02 13.55 1.11
C ASP A 141 -17.06 13.98 2.24
N GLU A 142 -17.53 14.76 3.22
CA GLU A 142 -16.70 15.36 4.27
C GLU A 142 -17.00 14.85 5.68
N LYS A 143 -18.27 14.60 5.99
CA LYS A 143 -18.74 14.29 7.34
C LYS A 143 -19.57 13.03 7.38
N ILE A 144 -19.55 12.39 8.53
CA ILE A 144 -20.32 11.19 8.82
C ILE A 144 -20.89 11.25 10.24
N ALA A 145 -22.12 10.78 10.37
CA ALA A 145 -22.77 10.49 11.65
C ALA A 145 -23.43 9.11 11.59
N LEU A 146 -23.42 8.43 12.72
CA LEU A 146 -24.08 7.15 12.92
C LEU A 146 -25.23 7.35 13.89
N ILE A 147 -26.38 6.72 13.64
CA ILE A 147 -27.50 6.65 14.60
C ILE A 147 -27.76 5.18 14.87
N PHE A 148 -27.57 4.75 16.11
CA PHE A 148 -27.72 3.36 16.50
C PHE A 148 -29.14 3.05 16.94
N TYR A 149 -29.60 1.85 16.61
CA TYR A 149 -30.91 1.33 16.97
C TYR A 149 -30.77 -0.05 17.60
N LYS A 150 -31.59 -0.32 18.62
CA LYS A 150 -31.79 -1.65 19.19
C LYS A 150 -33.28 -1.93 19.32
N ASP A 151 -33.73 -3.03 18.76
CA ASP A 151 -35.13 -3.48 18.74
C ASP A 151 -36.10 -2.38 18.28
N GLY A 152 -35.68 -1.60 17.28
CA GLY A 152 -36.45 -0.49 16.72
C GLY A 152 -36.41 0.81 17.51
N ASN A 153 -35.71 0.85 18.66
CA ASN A 153 -35.56 2.04 19.48
C ASN A 153 -34.19 2.69 19.24
N PRO A 154 -34.12 4.04 19.10
CA PRO A 154 -32.85 4.73 18.96
C PRO A 154 -32.07 4.67 20.28
N LEU A 155 -30.81 4.24 20.21
CA LEU A 155 -29.86 4.30 21.32
C LEU A 155 -29.23 5.70 21.42
N GLY A 156 -28.96 6.32 20.27
CA GLY A 156 -28.35 7.63 20.17
C GLY A 156 -27.50 7.74 18.91
N PHE A 157 -26.66 8.76 18.83
CA PHE A 157 -25.83 9.05 17.68
C PHE A 157 -24.35 9.15 18.04
N PHE A 158 -23.50 8.93 17.04
CA PHE A 158 -22.05 9.05 17.13
C PHE A 158 -21.56 9.87 15.94
N HIS A 159 -20.76 10.89 16.20
CA HIS A 159 -20.16 11.76 15.21
C HIS A 159 -18.69 12.05 15.54
N ASP A 160 -18.05 12.84 14.69
CA ASP A 160 -16.65 13.21 14.88
C ASP A 160 -16.45 13.92 16.24
N GLY A 161 -15.43 13.49 16.99
CA GLY A 161 -15.05 14.01 18.30
C GLY A 161 -15.72 13.33 19.50
N SER A 162 -16.79 12.57 19.30
CA SER A 162 -17.50 11.91 20.41
C SER A 162 -16.67 10.76 21.01
N THR A 163 -16.83 10.53 22.32
CA THR A 163 -16.31 9.35 23.01
C THR A 163 -17.36 8.28 23.26
N ASP A 164 -18.63 8.64 23.19
CA ASP A 164 -19.75 7.80 23.62
C ASP A 164 -20.95 7.99 22.67
N ILE A 165 -21.99 7.18 22.87
CA ILE A 165 -23.29 7.38 22.23
C ILE A 165 -23.96 8.60 22.87
N GLU A 166 -24.27 9.60 22.04
CA GLU A 166 -24.92 10.82 22.48
C GLU A 166 -26.42 10.75 22.23
N THR A 167 -27.21 11.29 23.16
CA THR A 167 -28.69 11.27 23.10
C THR A 167 -29.30 12.65 22.81
N LYS A 168 -28.48 13.71 22.80
CA LYS A 168 -28.92 15.09 22.58
C LYS A 168 -28.44 15.63 21.23
N ALA A 169 -29.28 15.59 20.21
CA ALA A 169 -28.90 16.07 18.89
C ALA A 169 -28.55 17.57 18.92
N ASP A 170 -27.30 17.91 18.62
CA ASP A 170 -26.92 19.28 18.29
C ASP A 170 -27.21 19.53 16.80
N ASP A 171 -28.19 20.38 16.55
CA ASP A 171 -28.64 20.73 15.20
C ASP A 171 -27.51 21.30 14.32
N SER A 172 -26.46 21.88 14.92
CA SER A 172 -25.28 22.41 14.22
C SER A 172 -24.34 21.32 13.70
N MET A 173 -24.43 20.11 14.25
CA MET A 173 -23.62 18.95 13.86
C MET A 173 -24.35 18.00 12.91
N SER A 174 -25.57 18.37 12.48
CA SER A 174 -26.43 17.52 11.67
C SER A 174 -25.89 17.33 10.24
N VAL A 175 -25.24 16.20 10.00
CA VAL A 175 -24.78 15.76 8.67
C VAL A 175 -25.97 15.64 7.69
N ALA A 176 -27.15 15.32 8.20
CA ALA A 176 -28.39 15.20 7.41
C ALA A 176 -28.78 16.50 6.67
N LYS A 177 -28.37 17.67 7.17
CA LYS A 177 -28.69 18.97 6.56
C LYS A 177 -27.68 19.40 5.49
N LEU A 178 -26.59 18.66 5.34
CA LEU A 178 -25.52 19.03 4.41
C LEU A 178 -25.90 18.70 2.95
N PRO A 179 -25.47 19.52 1.98
CA PRO A 179 -25.63 19.22 0.57
C PRO A 179 -25.03 17.84 0.21
N GLY A 180 -25.77 17.08 -0.58
CA GLY A 180 -25.33 15.75 -1.04
C GLY A 180 -25.39 14.66 0.03
N ALA A 181 -26.00 14.91 1.19
CA ALA A 181 -26.14 13.91 2.24
C ALA A 181 -26.84 12.63 1.71
N LYS A 182 -26.23 11.50 2.03
CA LYS A 182 -26.70 10.15 1.74
C LYS A 182 -26.93 9.39 3.03
N VAL A 183 -27.76 8.35 2.96
CA VAL A 183 -27.99 7.42 4.05
C VAL A 183 -27.78 5.98 3.60
N ASP A 184 -27.12 5.23 4.47
CA ASP A 184 -27.13 3.77 4.45
C ASP A 184 -27.96 3.26 5.63
N VAL A 185 -28.63 2.12 5.43
CA VAL A 185 -29.33 1.39 6.48
C VAL A 185 -28.60 0.06 6.66
N LEU A 186 -28.03 -0.12 7.85
CA LEU A 186 -27.26 -1.31 8.19
C LEU A 186 -27.97 -2.05 9.30
N SER A 187 -28.25 -3.34 9.09
CA SER A 187 -28.76 -4.23 10.14
C SER A 187 -27.60 -4.97 10.78
N SER A 188 -27.54 -4.96 12.10
CA SER A 188 -26.71 -5.91 12.85
C SER A 188 -27.60 -7.07 13.30
N GLY A 189 -27.08 -8.30 13.25
CA GLY A 189 -27.64 -9.37 14.08
C GLY A 189 -27.50 -8.89 15.52
N GLY A 190 -28.60 -8.89 16.29
CA GLY A 190 -28.66 -8.29 17.63
C GLY A 190 -27.38 -8.57 18.42
N ALA A 191 -26.75 -7.49 18.92
CA ALA A 191 -25.52 -7.56 19.72
C ALA A 191 -25.81 -8.03 21.16
N ASP A 192 -26.68 -9.02 21.32
CA ASP A 192 -26.95 -9.61 22.64
C ASP A 192 -25.78 -10.53 22.98
N GLU A 193 -25.04 -10.14 24.03
CA GLU A 193 -24.03 -10.91 24.78
C GLU A 193 -23.32 -12.03 23.99
N ILE A 194 -22.83 -11.72 22.80
CA ILE A 194 -21.84 -12.59 22.16
C ILE A 194 -20.57 -12.34 22.97
N ASP A 195 -20.10 -13.36 23.69
CA ASP A 195 -18.78 -13.34 24.32
C ASP A 195 -17.76 -13.28 23.17
N LEU A 196 -17.41 -12.05 22.76
CA LEU A 196 -16.52 -11.82 21.65
C LEU A 196 -15.15 -12.38 22.03
N ALA A 197 -14.68 -13.33 21.23
CA ALA A 197 -13.37 -13.92 21.41
C ALA A 197 -12.30 -12.82 21.41
N ASP A 198 -11.40 -12.87 22.39
CA ASP A 198 -10.19 -12.06 22.35
C ASP A 198 -9.25 -12.65 21.29
N LEU A 199 -9.14 -11.99 20.14
CA LEU A 199 -8.27 -12.42 19.06
C LEU A 199 -6.80 -12.44 19.50
N MET A 200 -6.42 -11.66 20.52
CA MET A 200 -5.07 -11.70 21.09
C MET A 200 -4.84 -12.90 22.00
N ALA A 201 -5.88 -13.49 22.59
CA ALA A 201 -5.76 -14.68 23.43
C ALA A 201 -5.60 -15.96 22.59
N SER A 202 -6.00 -15.92 21.32
CA SER A 202 -6.10 -17.09 20.44
C SER A 202 -5.12 -17.07 19.27
N ALA A 203 -4.50 -15.93 18.95
CA ALA A 203 -3.45 -15.85 17.93
C ALA A 203 -2.08 -15.42 18.44
N ASP A 204 -1.05 -16.03 17.85
CA ASP A 204 0.33 -15.58 17.99
C ASP A 204 0.60 -14.39 17.06
N LEU A 205 0.31 -13.18 17.55
CA LEU A 205 0.62 -11.93 16.84
C LEU A 205 2.11 -11.78 16.53
N SER A 206 2.99 -12.36 17.35
CA SER A 206 4.44 -12.30 17.12
C SER A 206 4.83 -13.13 15.91
N ALA A 207 4.22 -14.31 15.74
CA ALA A 207 4.40 -15.13 14.55
C ALA A 207 3.90 -14.43 13.27
N LEU A 208 2.71 -13.80 13.32
CA LEU A 208 2.18 -13.03 12.18
C LEU A 208 3.12 -11.87 11.80
N TRP A 209 3.63 -11.15 12.79
CA TRP A 209 4.57 -10.04 12.57
C TRP A 209 5.91 -10.52 11.98
N LYS A 210 6.45 -11.62 12.50
CA LYS A 210 7.68 -12.23 11.99
C LYS A 210 7.51 -12.67 10.52
N LYS A 211 6.38 -13.30 10.19
CA LYS A 211 6.05 -13.71 8.81
C LYS A 211 5.99 -12.51 7.87
N ALA A 212 5.38 -11.40 8.30
CA ALA A 212 5.33 -10.17 7.52
C ALA A 212 6.74 -9.58 7.26
N HIS A 213 7.61 -9.58 8.28
CA HIS A 213 9.02 -9.18 8.12
C HIS A 213 9.77 -10.06 7.11
N GLU A 214 9.64 -11.38 7.20
CA GLU A 214 10.28 -12.32 6.29
C GLU A 214 9.81 -12.12 4.85
N MET A 215 8.51 -11.89 4.65
CA MET A 215 7.94 -11.61 3.33
C MET A 215 8.52 -10.33 2.73
N ILE A 216 8.60 -9.25 3.50
CA ILE A 216 9.15 -7.97 3.02
C ILE A 216 10.65 -8.09 2.72
N ALA A 217 11.41 -8.80 3.56
CA ALA A 217 12.82 -9.05 3.31
C ALA A 217 13.03 -9.87 2.02
N LYS A 218 12.20 -10.89 1.79
CA LYS A 218 12.21 -11.70 0.56
C LYS A 218 11.88 -10.86 -0.67
N ASN A 219 10.83 -10.03 -0.59
CA ASN A 219 10.43 -9.18 -1.70
C ASN A 219 11.52 -8.17 -2.08
N LYS A 220 12.16 -7.54 -1.08
CA LYS A 220 13.30 -6.63 -1.31
C LYS A 220 14.49 -7.35 -1.95
N LYS A 221 14.80 -8.56 -1.50
CA LYS A 221 15.89 -9.36 -2.08
C LYS A 221 15.59 -9.73 -3.54
N ASN A 222 14.36 -10.15 -3.83
CA ASN A 222 13.95 -10.49 -5.19
C ASN A 222 14.00 -9.28 -6.12
N GLN A 223 13.46 -8.13 -5.69
CA GLN A 223 13.53 -6.89 -6.46
C GLN A 223 14.97 -6.45 -6.74
N GLN A 224 15.86 -6.57 -5.75
CA GLN A 224 17.29 -6.25 -5.97
C GLN A 224 17.95 -7.21 -6.96
N GLN A 225 17.61 -8.51 -6.91
CA GLN A 225 18.13 -9.50 -7.85
C GLN A 225 17.61 -9.28 -9.27
N GLU A 226 16.35 -8.93 -9.44
CA GLU A 226 15.76 -8.57 -10.74
C GLU A 226 16.43 -7.31 -11.30
N GLN A 227 16.57 -6.25 -10.50
CA GLN A 227 17.26 -5.03 -10.92
C GLN A 227 18.73 -5.28 -11.29
N ASN A 228 19.43 -6.14 -10.56
CA ASN A 228 20.81 -6.49 -10.90
C ASN A 228 20.87 -7.27 -12.22
N ARG A 229 19.96 -8.22 -12.44
CA ARG A 229 19.85 -8.98 -13.70
C ARG A 229 19.54 -8.09 -14.89
N ASP A 230 18.62 -7.14 -14.72
CA ASP A 230 18.26 -6.20 -15.78
C ASP A 230 19.45 -5.31 -16.15
N LYS A 231 20.19 -4.81 -15.14
CA LYS A 231 21.44 -4.06 -15.36
C LYS A 231 22.51 -4.88 -16.07
N GLU A 232 22.72 -6.13 -15.66
CA GLU A 232 23.67 -7.05 -16.32
C GLU A 232 23.27 -7.31 -17.78
N MET A 233 21.97 -7.50 -18.05
CA MET A 233 21.46 -7.71 -19.39
C MET A 233 21.61 -6.45 -20.26
N GLU A 234 21.34 -5.26 -19.71
CA GLU A 234 21.53 -3.99 -20.39
C GLU A 234 23.01 -3.74 -20.74
N GLN A 235 23.92 -3.97 -19.79
CA GLN A 235 25.37 -3.85 -20.03
C GLN A 235 25.85 -4.81 -21.12
N LYS A 236 25.39 -6.07 -21.08
CA LYS A 236 25.70 -7.08 -22.11
C LYS A 236 25.19 -6.64 -23.49
N ASN A 237 23.95 -6.16 -23.57
CA ASN A 237 23.35 -5.66 -24.81
C ASN A 237 24.11 -4.44 -25.36
N ARG A 238 24.51 -3.52 -24.48
CA ARG A 238 25.32 -2.34 -24.83
C ARG A 238 26.67 -2.76 -25.42
N ARG A 239 27.35 -3.75 -24.83
CA ARG A 239 28.61 -4.31 -25.34
C ARG A 239 28.45 -4.95 -26.71
N ILE A 240 27.41 -5.79 -26.89
CA ILE A 240 27.13 -6.45 -28.18
C ILE A 240 26.88 -5.42 -29.28
N ARG A 241 26.10 -4.36 -28.98
CA ARG A 241 25.82 -3.28 -29.92
C ARG A 241 27.09 -2.51 -30.29
N LEU A 242 27.92 -2.17 -29.29
CA LEU A 242 29.22 -1.53 -29.53
C LEU A 242 30.08 -2.40 -30.45
N GLN A 243 30.26 -3.68 -30.13
CA GLN A 243 31.06 -4.61 -30.93
C GLN A 243 30.55 -4.68 -32.38
N SER A 244 29.24 -4.82 -32.58
CA SER A 244 28.65 -4.87 -33.93
C SER A 244 28.91 -3.59 -34.73
N MET A 245 28.79 -2.42 -34.11
CA MET A 245 29.01 -1.15 -34.80
C MET A 245 30.49 -0.91 -35.11
N LEU A 246 31.39 -1.27 -34.20
CA LEU A 246 32.85 -1.21 -34.45
C LEU A 246 33.27 -2.18 -35.57
N ARG A 247 32.74 -3.41 -35.59
CA ARG A 247 32.98 -4.36 -36.69
C ARG A 247 32.55 -3.79 -38.03
N SER A 248 31.35 -3.20 -38.11
CA SER A 248 30.84 -2.58 -39.34
C SER A 248 31.72 -1.41 -39.80
N ALA A 249 32.18 -0.56 -38.88
CA ALA A 249 33.10 0.52 -39.20
C ALA A 249 34.46 0.00 -39.69
N ALA A 250 35.01 -1.03 -39.04
CA ALA A 250 36.28 -1.62 -39.45
C ALA A 250 36.18 -2.31 -40.82
N GLU A 251 35.11 -3.06 -41.07
CA GLU A 251 34.88 -3.71 -42.36
C GLU A 251 34.79 -2.69 -43.51
N LYS A 252 34.08 -1.58 -43.28
CA LYS A 252 33.93 -0.50 -44.25
C LYS A 252 35.27 0.14 -44.67
N HIS A 253 36.19 0.31 -43.73
CA HIS A 253 37.43 1.08 -43.96
C HIS A 253 38.66 0.23 -44.25
N ILE A 254 38.77 -0.95 -43.64
CA ILE A 254 39.96 -1.81 -43.72
C ILE A 254 39.62 -3.31 -43.98
N GLY A 255 38.36 -3.61 -44.33
CA GLY A 255 37.92 -4.94 -44.76
C GLY A 255 37.82 -5.98 -43.65
N LYS A 256 37.70 -7.26 -44.05
CA LYS A 256 37.47 -8.40 -43.12
C LYS A 256 38.54 -8.56 -42.04
N ILE A 257 39.78 -8.16 -42.32
CA ILE A 257 40.88 -8.19 -41.34
C ILE A 257 40.59 -7.20 -40.20
N GLY A 258 39.94 -6.06 -40.47
CA GLY A 258 39.52 -5.11 -39.46
C GLY A 258 38.55 -5.67 -38.43
N ILE A 259 37.63 -6.54 -38.86
CA ILE A 259 36.68 -7.24 -37.95
C ILE A 259 37.46 -8.06 -36.91
N GLN A 260 38.47 -8.81 -37.36
CA GLN A 260 39.30 -9.65 -36.49
C GLN A 260 40.12 -8.81 -35.50
N LEU A 261 40.63 -7.65 -35.94
CA LEU A 261 41.33 -6.72 -35.06
C LEU A 261 40.39 -6.12 -34.00
N VAL A 262 39.18 -5.71 -34.39
CA VAL A 262 38.16 -5.22 -33.44
C VAL A 262 37.84 -6.28 -32.40
N ASP A 263 37.63 -7.53 -32.79
CA ASP A 263 37.31 -8.61 -31.84
C ASP A 263 38.41 -8.82 -30.81
N LYS A 264 39.65 -8.87 -31.27
CA LYS A 264 40.82 -9.04 -30.41
C LYS A 264 40.98 -7.89 -29.40
N GLU A 265 40.87 -6.64 -29.87
CA GLU A 265 41.05 -5.49 -28.98
C GLU A 265 39.84 -5.27 -28.07
N MET A 266 38.62 -5.62 -28.52
CA MET A 266 37.42 -5.64 -27.66
C MET A 266 37.57 -6.64 -26.53
N GLU A 267 38.02 -7.87 -26.80
CA GLU A 267 38.23 -8.90 -25.77
C GLU A 267 39.30 -8.48 -24.75
N LYS A 268 40.32 -7.77 -25.19
CA LYS A 268 41.43 -7.32 -24.35
C LYS A 268 41.10 -6.12 -23.47
N HIS A 269 40.29 -5.17 -23.97
CA HIS A 269 40.09 -3.88 -23.30
C HIS A 269 38.68 -3.67 -22.74
N ILE A 270 37.67 -4.38 -23.26
CA ILE A 270 36.27 -4.23 -22.84
C ILE A 270 35.81 -5.54 -22.17
N PRO A 271 35.53 -5.52 -20.85
CA PRO A 271 35.17 -6.72 -20.12
C PRO A 271 33.89 -7.33 -20.69
N GLU A 272 33.78 -8.67 -20.63
CA GLU A 272 32.57 -9.37 -21.05
C GLU A 272 31.37 -9.02 -20.15
N ASN A 273 31.63 -8.85 -18.86
CA ASN A 273 30.66 -8.49 -17.84
C ASN A 273 31.16 -7.26 -17.08
N GLY A 274 30.39 -6.16 -17.12
CA GLY A 274 30.69 -4.94 -16.39
C GLY A 274 30.69 -3.68 -17.25
N GLU A 275 30.90 -2.54 -16.60
CA GLU A 275 31.01 -1.24 -17.24
C GLU A 275 32.40 -1.05 -17.86
N TRP A 276 32.47 -0.29 -18.95
CA TRP A 276 33.73 0.22 -19.48
C TRP A 276 33.75 1.73 -19.34
N THR A 277 34.95 2.26 -19.16
CA THR A 277 35.19 3.70 -19.05
C THR A 277 35.66 4.27 -20.39
N ASP A 278 35.56 5.59 -20.54
CA ASP A 278 36.10 6.30 -21.70
C ASP A 278 37.62 6.08 -21.86
N ALA A 279 38.33 5.86 -20.76
CA ALA A 279 39.76 5.53 -20.77
C ALA A 279 40.01 4.15 -21.40
N MET A 280 39.20 3.13 -21.04
CA MET A 280 39.29 1.79 -21.62
C MET A 280 38.97 1.81 -23.12
N PHE A 281 37.96 2.59 -23.51
CA PHE A 281 37.61 2.75 -24.92
C PHE A 281 38.69 3.51 -25.71
N SER A 282 39.29 4.54 -25.13
CA SER A 282 40.40 5.26 -25.77
C SER A 282 41.61 4.36 -25.98
N GLN A 283 41.94 3.53 -24.99
CA GLN A 283 43.02 2.54 -25.08
C GLN A 283 42.75 1.50 -26.18
N LEU A 284 41.50 1.04 -26.32
CA LEU A 284 41.10 0.15 -27.40
C LEU A 284 41.36 0.77 -28.77
N LEU A 285 40.99 2.04 -28.97
CA LEU A 285 41.19 2.73 -30.25
C LEU A 285 42.67 2.93 -30.58
N ASP A 286 43.50 3.22 -29.58
CA ASP A 286 44.95 3.37 -29.74
C ASP A 286 45.62 2.04 -30.15
N ASP A 287 45.26 0.94 -29.48
CA ASP A 287 45.78 -0.40 -29.78
C ASP A 287 45.30 -0.88 -31.15
N LEU A 288 44.02 -0.64 -31.48
CA LEU A 288 43.45 -0.94 -32.78
C LEU A 288 44.13 -0.16 -33.91
N SER A 289 44.38 1.14 -33.71
CA SER A 289 45.10 1.99 -34.66
C SER A 289 46.53 1.47 -34.91
N ARG A 290 47.23 1.03 -33.86
CA ARG A 290 48.56 0.41 -34.00
C ARG A 290 48.51 -0.90 -34.78
N ALA A 291 47.55 -1.77 -34.48
CA ALA A 291 47.40 -3.04 -35.17
C ALA A 291 47.02 -2.88 -36.65
N ALA A 292 46.16 -1.89 -36.96
CA ALA A 292 45.68 -1.62 -38.31
C ALA A 292 46.78 -1.09 -39.26
N LYS A 293 47.87 -0.49 -38.75
CA LYS A 293 49.01 -0.01 -39.55
C LYS A 293 49.70 -1.11 -40.35
N MET A 294 49.57 -2.37 -39.94
CA MET A 294 50.15 -3.51 -40.65
C MET A 294 49.33 -3.92 -41.89
N VAL A 295 48.09 -3.43 -42.02
CA VAL A 295 47.11 -3.96 -42.99
C VAL A 295 46.40 -2.87 -43.79
N ALA A 296 46.52 -1.60 -43.43
CA ALA A 296 45.87 -0.47 -44.11
C ALA A 296 46.72 0.81 -44.10
N GLY A 297 46.45 1.70 -45.06
CA GLY A 297 47.11 3.00 -45.17
C GLY A 297 46.65 4.02 -44.10
N PRO A 298 47.47 5.03 -43.76
CA PRO A 298 47.18 5.99 -42.69
C PRO A 298 45.84 6.72 -42.82
N SER A 299 45.41 7.03 -44.04
CA SER A 299 44.13 7.70 -44.31
C SER A 299 42.92 6.85 -43.92
N ALA A 300 42.94 5.55 -44.26
CA ALA A 300 41.84 4.63 -43.96
C ALA A 300 41.72 4.39 -42.44
N ILE A 301 42.86 4.26 -41.75
CA ILE A 301 42.90 4.11 -40.29
C ILE A 301 42.32 5.35 -39.59
N LYS A 302 42.70 6.56 -40.05
CA LYS A 302 42.17 7.80 -39.47
C LYS A 302 40.64 7.90 -39.62
N SER A 303 40.11 7.65 -40.82
CA SER A 303 38.66 7.67 -41.05
C SER A 303 37.91 6.61 -40.24
N MET A 304 38.51 5.42 -40.06
CA MET A 304 37.95 4.37 -39.19
C MET A 304 37.83 4.82 -37.74
N ILE A 305 38.91 5.37 -37.15
CA ILE A 305 38.91 5.80 -35.75
C ILE A 305 37.93 6.95 -35.52
N GLU A 306 37.83 7.91 -36.44
CA GLU A 306 36.86 9.00 -36.36
C GLU A 306 35.41 8.50 -36.36
N ASP A 307 35.09 7.51 -37.20
CA ASP A 307 33.77 6.88 -37.23
C ASP A 307 33.49 6.11 -35.92
N MET A 308 34.46 5.38 -35.39
CA MET A 308 34.34 4.64 -34.12
C MET A 308 34.16 5.56 -32.91
N GLN A 309 34.81 6.73 -32.89
CA GLN A 309 34.59 7.73 -31.83
C GLN A 309 33.17 8.29 -31.85
N LYS A 310 32.58 8.49 -33.04
CA LYS A 310 31.16 8.90 -33.16
C LYS A 310 30.22 7.81 -32.67
N ILE A 311 30.54 6.54 -32.97
CA ILE A 311 29.77 5.38 -32.50
C ILE A 311 29.74 5.34 -30.96
N ALA A 312 30.88 5.51 -30.29
CA ALA A 312 30.93 5.50 -28.82
C ALA A 312 30.05 6.59 -28.19
N ARG A 313 30.05 7.81 -28.76
CA ARG A 313 29.19 8.92 -28.32
C ARG A 313 27.69 8.67 -28.56
N SER A 314 27.33 7.71 -29.41
CA SER A 314 25.94 7.32 -29.67
C SER A 314 25.45 6.17 -28.79
N ILE A 315 26.35 5.53 -28.05
CA ILE A 315 26.10 4.38 -27.16
C ILE A 315 26.35 4.75 -25.67
N SER A 316 26.96 5.91 -25.41
CA SER A 316 27.00 6.61 -24.11
C SER A 316 25.65 7.23 -23.80
#